data_AF-A0A534P017-F1
#
_entry.id   AF-A0A534P017-F1
#
_cell.length_a   1.000
_cell.length_b   1.000
_cell.length_c   1.000
_cell.angle_alpha   90.00
_cell.angle_beta   90.00
_cell.angle_gamma   90.00
#
_symmetry.space_group_name_H-M   'P 1'
#
loop_
_entity.id
_entity.type
_entity.pdbx_description
1 polymer ?
#
loop_
_entity_poly.entity_id
_entity_poly.type
_entity_poly.pdbx_seq_one_letter_code
_entity_poly.pdbx_strand_id
1 'polypeptide(L)'
;PWVGGVNEYGVVVGSINAESGWHAFRWKAGLVTDLGTLGGPSSNALGVNGDGIVAGWSMRADGVQRAVAWTAQGIVDLGSLVDGGCSYANGINSAGVIVGSTCTAAAGVRAARFRGPGLIDDLGSFGGTTIALAINDSGLIVGYSYLPNGTFHGFVYSDGKMIDAGTLPGMPYTQLAAVNGDGLAVGHATDGMVISHAVLYGGGRMVDLNSVVDETPYTLGSASGIDEAGNIVVTTTNGPMRALLLCPQ
;
A
#
# COMPACT_ATOMS: atom_id res chain seq x y z
N PRO A 1 15.09 -11.12 8.06
CA PRO A 1 14.80 -9.77 7.51
C PRO A 1 13.56 -9.89 6.62
N TRP A 2 12.65 -8.94 6.71
CA TRP A 2 11.50 -8.82 5.82
C TRP A 2 11.70 -7.58 4.95
N VAL A 3 11.40 -7.67 3.65
CA VAL A 3 11.56 -6.56 2.70
C VAL A 3 10.19 -5.92 2.47
N GLY A 4 10.11 -4.61 2.68
CA GLY A 4 8.90 -3.82 2.44
C GLY A 4 8.90 -3.12 1.09
N GLY A 5 10.06 -2.68 0.59
CA GLY A 5 10.11 -1.96 -0.68
C GLY A 5 11.52 -1.82 -1.26
N VAL A 6 11.57 -1.42 -2.53
CA VAL A 6 12.80 -1.10 -3.26
C VAL A 6 12.55 0.08 -4.18
N ASN A 7 13.52 0.98 -4.32
CA ASN A 7 13.47 2.06 -5.30
C ASN A 7 14.38 1.79 -6.51
N GLU A 8 14.26 2.64 -7.54
CA GLU A 8 15.01 2.59 -8.80
C GLU A 8 16.53 2.73 -8.63
N TYR A 9 17.00 3.22 -7.48
CA TYR A 9 18.42 3.34 -7.15
C TYR A 9 18.96 2.13 -6.35
N GLY A 10 18.19 1.04 -6.28
CA GLY A 10 18.55 -0.19 -5.58
C GLY A 10 18.61 -0.04 -4.06
N VAL A 11 17.93 0.97 -3.50
CA VAL A 11 17.73 1.07 -2.05
C VAL A 11 16.63 0.11 -1.67
N VAL A 12 16.93 -0.84 -0.78
CA VAL A 12 15.97 -1.80 -0.25
C VAL A 12 15.62 -1.41 1.19
N VAL A 13 14.35 -1.47 1.55
CA VAL A 13 13.88 -1.17 2.90
C VAL A 13 13.01 -2.30 3.44
N GLY A 14 12.89 -2.37 4.75
CA GLY A 14 12.07 -3.39 5.41
C GLY A 14 12.33 -3.43 6.91
N SER A 15 12.25 -4.61 7.52
CA SER A 15 12.58 -4.82 8.93
C SER A 15 13.61 -5.93 9.17
N ILE A 16 14.43 -5.74 10.19
CA ILE A 16 15.47 -6.67 10.67
C ILE A 16 15.29 -6.91 12.16
N ASN A 17 15.73 -8.08 12.65
CA ASN A 17 15.74 -8.36 14.08
C ASN A 17 16.69 -7.38 14.79
N ALA A 18 16.25 -6.84 15.92
CA ALA A 18 17.05 -6.00 16.80
C ALA A 18 17.21 -6.68 18.18
N GLU A 19 17.95 -6.05 19.10
CA GLU A 19 18.12 -6.57 20.48
C GLU A 19 16.78 -6.78 21.19
N SER A 20 15.81 -5.91 20.91
CA SER A 20 14.41 -6.05 21.29
C SER A 20 13.54 -5.77 20.06
N GLY A 21 12.61 -6.66 19.74
CA GLY A 21 11.70 -6.51 18.60
C GLY A 21 12.40 -6.53 17.24
N TRP A 22 11.91 -5.72 16.31
CA TRP A 22 12.46 -5.56 14.96
C TRP A 22 12.50 -4.08 14.59
N HIS A 23 13.57 -3.67 13.92
CA HIS A 23 13.76 -2.29 13.47
C HIS A 23 13.66 -2.18 11.96
N ALA A 24 13.18 -1.04 11.50
CA ALA A 24 13.24 -0.63 10.12
C ALA A 24 14.71 -0.56 9.67
N PHE A 25 15.01 -1.05 8.48
CA PHE A 25 16.34 -0.90 7.88
C PHE A 25 16.26 -0.27 6.50
N ARG A 26 17.42 0.27 6.11
CA ARG A 26 17.75 0.62 4.74
C ARG A 26 18.99 -0.15 4.33
N TRP A 27 18.96 -0.76 3.17
CA TRP A 27 20.11 -1.40 2.55
C TRP A 27 20.47 -0.71 1.24
N LYS A 28 21.76 -0.49 1.00
CA LYS A 28 22.29 -0.05 -0.29
C LYS A 28 23.70 -0.57 -0.47
N ALA A 29 23.98 -1.20 -1.62
CA ALA A 29 25.33 -1.62 -2.02
C ALA A 29 26.11 -2.40 -0.93
N GLY A 30 25.44 -3.34 -0.27
CA GLY A 30 26.04 -4.20 0.75
C GLY A 30 26.00 -3.64 2.17
N LEU A 31 25.62 -2.38 2.37
CA LEU A 31 25.52 -1.75 3.69
C LEU A 31 24.08 -1.77 4.19
N VAL A 32 23.84 -2.39 5.35
CA VAL A 32 22.60 -2.28 6.13
C VAL A 32 22.74 -1.12 7.12
N THR A 33 21.74 -0.26 7.17
CA THR A 33 21.60 0.84 8.14
C THR A 33 20.31 0.63 8.91
N ASP A 34 20.42 0.54 10.24
CA ASP A 34 19.26 0.60 11.13
C ASP A 34 18.69 2.03 11.10
N LEU A 35 17.38 2.14 10.87
CA LEU A 35 16.65 3.39 10.81
C LEU A 35 16.06 3.81 12.17
N GLY A 36 16.12 2.94 13.17
CA GLY A 36 15.71 3.19 14.55
C GLY A 36 14.19 3.28 14.75
N THR A 37 13.81 3.78 15.92
CA THR A 37 12.41 3.91 16.37
C THR A 37 12.15 5.29 17.01
N LEU A 38 10.88 5.63 17.26
CA LEU A 38 10.45 6.77 18.07
C LEU A 38 10.58 6.52 19.59
N GLY A 39 11.50 5.64 19.99
CA GLY A 39 11.76 5.28 21.39
C GLY A 39 11.01 4.04 21.88
N GLY A 40 10.15 3.43 21.06
CA GLY A 40 9.57 2.11 21.32
C GLY A 40 10.44 0.96 20.81
N PRO A 41 10.02 -0.31 20.99
CA PRO A 41 10.86 -1.47 20.68
C PRO A 41 10.83 -1.88 19.20
N SER A 42 9.99 -1.29 18.35
CA SER A 42 9.87 -1.78 16.98
C SER A 42 9.50 -0.71 15.95
N SER A 43 9.98 -0.92 14.72
CA SER A 43 9.64 -0.14 13.54
C SER A 43 9.69 -0.99 12.28
N ASN A 44 8.99 -0.58 11.22
CA ASN A 44 9.02 -1.27 9.94
C ASN A 44 8.93 -0.26 8.79
N ALA A 45 9.78 -0.42 7.78
CA ALA A 45 9.76 0.37 6.56
C ALA A 45 8.98 -0.36 5.45
N LEU A 46 8.04 0.34 4.82
CA LEU A 46 7.08 -0.23 3.87
C LEU A 46 7.23 0.38 2.46
N GLY A 47 7.80 1.57 2.33
CA GLY A 47 8.04 2.20 1.04
C GLY A 47 9.28 3.08 1.05
N VAL A 48 9.87 3.31 -0.11
CA VAL A 48 11.01 4.22 -0.29
C VAL A 48 10.90 4.89 -1.65
N ASN A 49 11.06 6.21 -1.70
CA ASN A 49 11.04 6.97 -2.95
C ASN A 49 12.45 7.20 -3.52
N GLY A 50 12.55 7.81 -4.70
CA GLY A 50 13.82 8.11 -5.37
C GLY A 50 14.78 8.98 -4.56
N ASP A 51 14.24 9.91 -3.77
CA ASP A 51 15.03 10.79 -2.88
C ASP A 51 15.56 10.06 -1.64
N GLY A 52 15.18 8.79 -1.45
CA GLY A 52 15.57 7.97 -0.32
C GLY A 52 14.79 8.26 0.96
N ILE A 53 13.67 8.97 0.87
CA ILE A 53 12.70 9.08 1.97
C ILE A 53 12.04 7.72 2.12
N VAL A 54 12.09 7.18 3.33
CA VAL A 54 11.48 5.89 3.67
C VAL A 54 10.20 6.15 4.45
N ALA A 55 9.11 5.51 4.05
CA ALA A 55 7.82 5.55 4.74
C ALA A 55 7.55 4.22 5.45
N GLY A 56 6.91 4.29 6.60
CA GLY A 56 6.48 3.10 7.33
C GLY A 56 5.90 3.45 8.68
N TRP A 57 6.15 2.61 9.68
CA TRP A 57 5.67 2.86 11.04
C TRP A 57 6.75 2.64 12.10
N SER A 58 6.61 3.32 13.22
CA SER A 58 7.43 3.13 14.41
C SER A 58 6.60 3.19 15.67
N MET A 59 6.96 2.37 16.65
CA MET A 59 6.45 2.47 18.01
C MET A 59 7.13 3.62 18.75
N ARG A 60 6.33 4.41 19.46
CA ARG A 60 6.77 5.39 20.46
C ARG A 60 7.06 4.70 21.79
N ALA A 61 7.75 5.41 22.68
CA ALA A 61 8.03 4.95 24.05
C ALA A 61 6.76 4.68 24.88
N ASP A 62 5.65 5.34 24.56
CA ASP A 62 4.33 5.11 25.17
C ASP A 62 3.57 3.90 24.59
N GLY A 63 4.19 3.15 23.67
CA GLY A 63 3.61 1.98 23.01
C GLY A 63 2.69 2.30 21.83
N VAL A 64 2.44 3.58 21.53
CA VAL A 64 1.59 3.97 20.40
C VAL A 64 2.36 3.86 19.10
N GLN A 65 1.78 3.18 18.12
CA GLN A 65 2.35 3.08 16.79
C GLN A 65 2.02 4.30 15.92
N ARG A 66 3.01 4.85 15.22
CA ARG A 66 2.88 6.03 14.36
C ARG A 66 3.38 5.76 12.96
N ALA A 67 2.71 6.35 11.98
CA ALA A 67 3.23 6.54 10.64
C ALA A 67 4.44 7.48 10.75
N VAL A 68 5.55 7.10 10.10
CA VAL A 68 6.78 7.87 10.12
C VAL A 68 7.38 8.01 8.74
N ALA A 69 8.17 9.06 8.56
CA ALA A 69 9.11 9.20 7.47
C ALA A 69 10.53 9.19 8.02
N TRP A 70 11.41 8.32 7.51
CA TRP A 70 12.85 8.44 7.74
C TRP A 70 13.46 9.28 6.62
N THR A 71 14.05 10.39 7.03
CA THR A 71 14.68 11.39 6.16
C THR A 71 16.17 11.48 6.46
N ALA A 72 16.91 12.26 5.67
CA ALA A 72 18.30 12.59 5.97
C ALA A 72 18.47 13.32 7.31
N GLN A 73 17.42 13.97 7.82
CA GLN A 73 17.41 14.69 9.09
C GLN A 73 16.97 13.82 10.28
N GLY A 74 16.57 12.56 10.04
CA GLY A 74 16.12 11.63 11.06
C GLY A 74 14.67 11.19 10.89
N ILE A 75 14.12 10.57 11.95
CA ILE A 75 12.75 10.06 12.00
C ILE A 75 11.77 11.21 12.23
N VAL A 76 10.75 11.28 11.38
CA VAL A 76 9.67 12.26 11.47
C VAL A 76 8.38 11.52 11.83
N ASP A 77 7.79 11.83 12.99
CA ASP A 77 6.44 11.38 13.36
C ASP A 77 5.41 12.17 12.55
N LEU A 78 4.62 11.48 11.72
CA LEU A 78 3.62 12.11 10.87
C LEU A 78 2.32 12.40 11.63
N GLY A 79 2.12 11.81 12.81
CA GLY A 79 0.92 11.97 13.64
C GLY A 79 -0.23 11.03 13.25
N SER A 80 -1.43 11.34 13.73
CA SER A 80 -2.71 10.64 13.44
C SER A 80 -3.84 11.65 13.36
N LEU A 81 -5.00 11.27 12.79
CA LEU A 81 -6.16 12.18 12.70
C LEU A 81 -6.70 12.60 14.07
N VAL A 82 -6.50 11.78 15.10
CA VAL A 82 -6.89 12.07 16.48
C VAL A 82 -5.67 12.01 17.39
N ASP A 83 -5.55 12.92 18.34
CA ASP A 83 -4.44 12.90 19.30
C ASP A 83 -4.39 11.56 20.05
N GLY A 84 -3.19 11.01 20.22
CA GLY A 84 -2.99 9.69 20.82
C GLY A 84 -3.40 8.48 19.96
N GLY A 85 -4.02 8.68 18.78
CA GLY A 85 -4.36 7.61 17.84
C GLY A 85 -3.14 6.95 17.21
N CYS A 86 -3.31 5.75 16.65
CA CYS A 86 -2.26 5.10 15.89
C CYS A 86 -2.29 5.46 14.40
N SER A 87 -1.19 5.24 13.70
CA SER A 87 -1.10 5.41 12.25
C SER A 87 -0.05 4.49 11.62
N TYR A 88 -0.23 4.24 10.32
CA TYR A 88 0.57 3.39 9.46
C TYR A 88 0.75 4.08 8.11
N ALA A 89 1.96 4.06 7.55
CA ALA A 89 2.23 4.47 6.18
C ALA A 89 2.49 3.25 5.30
N ASN A 90 1.78 3.12 4.18
CA ASN A 90 1.88 2.00 3.24
C ASN A 90 2.56 2.39 1.92
N GLY A 91 2.40 3.62 1.46
CA GLY A 91 2.92 4.08 0.17
C GLY A 91 3.47 5.50 0.24
N ILE A 92 4.38 5.83 -0.68
CA ILE A 92 5.00 7.15 -0.82
C ILE A 92 5.23 7.45 -2.30
N ASN A 93 4.99 8.69 -2.73
CA ASN A 93 5.31 9.14 -4.09
C ASN A 93 6.64 9.93 -4.17
N SER A 94 7.05 10.32 -5.38
CA SER A 94 8.31 11.06 -5.60
C SER A 94 8.35 12.40 -4.84
N ALA A 95 7.21 13.08 -4.69
CA ALA A 95 7.11 14.33 -3.93
C ALA A 95 7.17 14.15 -2.40
N GLY A 96 7.32 12.91 -1.91
CA GLY A 96 7.36 12.60 -0.49
C GLY A 96 5.99 12.62 0.20
N VAL A 97 4.90 12.64 -0.58
CA VAL A 97 3.54 12.48 -0.04
C VAL A 97 3.33 11.02 0.31
N ILE A 98 2.90 10.78 1.55
CA ILE A 98 2.75 9.44 2.11
C ILE A 98 1.26 9.12 2.26
N VAL A 99 0.88 7.88 2.01
CA VAL A 99 -0.48 7.37 2.24
C VAL A 99 -0.47 6.15 3.13
N GLY A 100 -1.58 5.92 3.81
CA GLY A 100 -1.76 4.74 4.63
C GLY A 100 -3.06 4.80 5.39
N SER A 101 -3.00 4.60 6.71
CA SER A 101 -4.19 4.63 7.55
C SER A 101 -3.90 5.13 8.96
N THR A 102 -4.92 5.64 9.63
CA THR A 102 -4.92 5.96 11.06
C THR A 102 -6.02 5.18 11.77
N CYS A 103 -5.81 4.80 13.02
CA CYS A 103 -6.86 4.23 13.84
C CYS A 103 -7.47 5.29 14.76
N THR A 104 -8.80 5.30 14.82
CA THR A 104 -9.58 6.16 15.70
C THR A 104 -10.46 5.29 16.59
N ALA A 105 -10.66 5.70 17.84
CA ALA A 105 -11.55 4.97 18.76
C ALA A 105 -13.02 5.00 18.33
N ALA A 106 -13.44 6.03 17.58
CA ALA A 106 -14.83 6.24 17.19
C ALA A 106 -15.21 5.67 15.82
N ALA A 107 -14.30 5.70 14.83
CA ALA A 107 -14.59 5.33 13.44
C ALA A 107 -13.78 4.12 12.93
N GLY A 108 -12.99 3.48 13.79
CA GLY A 108 -12.09 2.41 13.38
C GLY A 108 -10.92 2.95 12.55
N VAL A 109 -10.43 2.14 11.60
CA VAL A 109 -9.28 2.47 10.76
C VAL A 109 -9.72 3.31 9.55
N ARG A 110 -9.07 4.45 9.34
CA ARG A 110 -9.35 5.44 8.29
C ARG A 110 -8.16 5.60 7.35
N ALA A 111 -8.39 5.52 6.04
CA ALA A 111 -7.37 5.79 5.05
C ALA A 111 -6.97 7.26 5.12
N ALA A 112 -5.67 7.52 5.05
CA ALA A 112 -5.11 8.85 5.29
C ALA A 112 -4.04 9.19 4.26
N ARG A 113 -3.94 10.48 3.93
CA ARG A 113 -2.80 11.08 3.24
C ARG A 113 -2.05 11.99 4.20
N PHE A 114 -0.76 11.73 4.39
CA PHE A 114 0.16 12.47 5.23
C PHE A 114 0.97 13.43 4.36
N ARG A 115 0.75 14.74 4.53
CA ARG A 115 1.47 15.81 3.81
C ARG A 115 2.63 16.39 4.62
N GLY A 116 2.73 16.01 5.89
CA GLY A 116 3.76 16.44 6.84
C GLY A 116 3.34 16.15 8.28
N PRO A 117 4.17 16.49 9.28
CA PRO A 117 3.87 16.29 10.70
C PRO A 117 2.55 16.95 11.10
N GLY A 118 1.57 16.16 11.53
CA GLY A 118 0.25 16.63 11.95
C GLY A 118 -0.65 17.15 10.81
N LEU A 119 -0.17 17.14 9.55
CA LEU A 119 -0.94 17.57 8.37
C LEU A 119 -1.48 16.34 7.64
N ILE A 120 -2.66 15.90 8.06
CA ILE A 120 -3.26 14.62 7.66
C ILE A 120 -4.64 14.85 7.09
N ASP A 121 -4.88 14.33 5.89
CA ASP A 121 -6.18 14.33 5.25
C ASP A 121 -6.87 12.98 5.46
N ASP A 122 -8.12 12.98 5.93
CA ASP A 122 -9.01 11.80 5.89
C ASP A 122 -9.51 11.61 4.46
N LEU A 123 -9.32 10.42 3.90
CA LEU A 123 -9.72 10.10 2.53
C LEU A 123 -11.18 9.67 2.40
N GLY A 124 -11.88 9.44 3.51
CA GLY A 124 -13.28 9.00 3.51
C GLY A 124 -13.45 7.50 3.72
N SER A 125 -14.68 7.00 3.56
CA SER A 125 -15.03 5.58 3.67
C SER A 125 -16.37 5.30 3.01
N PHE A 126 -16.59 4.07 2.56
CA PHE A 126 -17.89 3.55 2.13
C PHE A 126 -18.77 3.02 3.28
N GLY A 127 -18.36 3.21 4.53
CA GLY A 127 -19.16 2.90 5.72
C GLY A 127 -18.44 2.06 6.77
N GLY A 128 -17.23 1.58 6.49
CA GLY A 128 -16.40 0.81 7.43
C GLY A 128 -14.92 1.21 7.44
N THR A 129 -14.07 0.27 7.83
CA THR A 129 -12.61 0.41 7.77
C THR A 129 -12.15 0.69 6.35
N THR A 130 -11.18 1.58 6.19
CA THR A 130 -10.57 1.91 4.89
C THR A 130 -9.06 2.03 5.02
N ILE A 131 -8.33 1.57 4.02
CA ILE A 131 -6.86 1.58 3.98
C ILE A 131 -6.41 2.04 2.60
N ALA A 132 -5.56 3.08 2.56
CA ALA A 132 -4.82 3.44 1.36
C ALA A 132 -3.53 2.60 1.28
N LEU A 133 -3.26 2.05 0.11
CA LEU A 133 -2.15 1.12 -0.13
C LEU A 133 -1.07 1.73 -1.01
N ALA A 134 -1.45 2.49 -2.05
CA ALA A 134 -0.51 3.07 -2.98
C ALA A 134 -0.94 4.47 -3.44
N ILE A 135 0.04 5.25 -3.89
CA ILE A 135 -0.12 6.59 -4.44
C ILE A 135 0.84 6.74 -5.63
N ASN A 136 0.39 7.34 -6.72
CA ASN A 136 1.27 7.72 -7.84
C ASN A 136 1.72 9.20 -7.74
N ASP A 137 2.56 9.62 -8.68
CA ASP A 137 3.11 10.98 -8.70
C ASP A 137 2.08 12.07 -9.05
N SER A 138 0.97 11.72 -9.70
CA SER A 138 -0.16 12.65 -9.90
C SER A 138 -1.05 12.81 -8.67
N GLY A 139 -0.77 12.06 -7.59
CA GLY A 139 -1.55 12.08 -6.35
C GLY A 139 -2.81 11.21 -6.38
N LEU A 140 -2.94 10.32 -7.36
CA LEU A 140 -3.98 9.29 -7.41
C LEU A 140 -3.67 8.23 -6.34
N ILE A 141 -4.63 7.94 -5.48
CA ILE A 141 -4.45 7.01 -4.36
C ILE A 141 -5.39 5.82 -4.54
N VAL A 142 -4.90 4.63 -4.27
CA VAL A 142 -5.70 3.40 -4.34
C VAL A 142 -5.63 2.61 -3.04
N GLY A 143 -6.64 1.78 -2.82
CA GLY A 143 -6.75 0.96 -1.62
C GLY A 143 -8.06 0.20 -1.60
N TYR A 144 -8.61 -0.04 -0.41
CA TYR A 144 -9.92 -0.64 -0.23
C TYR A 144 -10.68 -0.05 0.95
N SER A 145 -12.01 -0.14 0.91
CA SER A 145 -12.91 0.27 1.98
C SER A 145 -14.00 -0.77 2.17
N TYR A 146 -14.27 -1.11 3.43
CA TYR A 146 -15.41 -1.91 3.83
C TYR A 146 -16.71 -1.15 3.66
N LEU A 147 -17.75 -1.88 3.27
CA LEU A 147 -19.14 -1.47 3.22
C LEU A 147 -19.89 -1.96 4.47
N PRO A 148 -21.06 -1.38 4.82
CA PRO A 148 -21.83 -1.76 6.00
C PRO A 148 -22.29 -3.23 6.01
N ASN A 149 -22.38 -3.88 4.85
CA ASN A 149 -22.74 -5.29 4.72
C ASN A 149 -21.56 -6.27 4.94
N GLY A 150 -20.35 -5.75 5.22
CA GLY A 150 -19.14 -6.54 5.48
C GLY A 150 -18.31 -6.90 4.24
N THR A 151 -18.76 -6.58 3.03
CA THR A 151 -17.89 -6.67 1.83
C THR A 151 -16.91 -5.50 1.81
N PHE A 152 -15.84 -5.61 1.03
CA PHE A 152 -14.91 -4.49 0.82
C PHE A 152 -14.67 -4.30 -0.67
N HIS A 153 -14.66 -3.04 -1.11
CA HIS A 153 -14.37 -2.70 -2.50
C HIS A 153 -13.07 -1.93 -2.59
N GLY A 154 -12.39 -2.10 -3.71
CA GLY A 154 -11.28 -1.25 -4.10
C GLY A 154 -11.79 0.17 -4.26
N PHE A 155 -10.96 1.16 -3.94
CA PHE A 155 -11.28 2.55 -4.24
C PHE A 155 -10.15 3.20 -5.01
N VAL A 156 -10.52 4.26 -5.73
CA VAL A 156 -9.60 5.26 -6.27
C VAL A 156 -9.95 6.61 -5.65
N TYR A 157 -8.97 7.33 -5.13
CA TYR A 157 -9.15 8.68 -4.61
C TYR A 157 -8.47 9.67 -5.55
N SER A 158 -9.28 10.54 -6.13
CA SER A 158 -8.88 11.59 -7.07
C SER A 158 -9.72 12.85 -6.83
N ASP A 159 -9.14 14.02 -7.06
CA ASP A 159 -9.84 15.31 -6.96
C ASP A 159 -10.63 15.50 -5.66
N GLY A 160 -10.05 15.04 -4.54
CA GLY A 160 -10.65 15.17 -3.21
C GLY A 160 -11.78 14.18 -2.91
N LYS A 161 -12.02 13.18 -3.77
CA LYS A 161 -13.14 12.25 -3.66
C LYS A 161 -12.69 10.80 -3.71
N MET A 162 -13.25 9.99 -2.81
CA MET A 162 -13.15 8.53 -2.86
C MET A 162 -14.21 7.99 -3.84
N ILE A 163 -13.77 7.23 -4.83
CA ILE A 163 -14.58 6.62 -5.89
C ILE A 163 -14.50 5.11 -5.74
N ASP A 164 -15.65 4.44 -5.71
CA ASP A 164 -15.73 2.98 -5.68
C ASP A 164 -15.24 2.42 -7.03
N ALA A 165 -14.25 1.54 -6.99
CA ALA A 165 -13.69 0.90 -8.18
C ALA A 165 -14.57 -0.25 -8.70
N GLY A 166 -15.57 -0.66 -7.94
CA GLY A 166 -16.49 -1.73 -8.27
C GLY A 166 -15.91 -3.13 -8.03
N THR A 167 -16.58 -4.10 -8.64
CA THR A 167 -16.32 -5.54 -8.44
C THR A 167 -16.33 -6.29 -9.76
N LEU A 168 -15.82 -7.53 -9.75
CA LEU A 168 -16.07 -8.49 -10.83
C LEU A 168 -17.37 -9.29 -10.54
N PRO A 169 -18.06 -9.78 -11.59
CA PRO A 169 -19.25 -10.62 -11.39
C PRO A 169 -18.99 -11.81 -10.47
N GLY A 170 -19.77 -11.94 -9.40
CA GLY A 170 -19.63 -13.03 -8.42
C GLY A 170 -18.48 -12.88 -7.42
N MET A 171 -17.70 -11.79 -7.48
CA MET A 171 -16.55 -11.54 -6.61
C MET A 171 -16.73 -10.22 -5.84
N PRO A 172 -17.48 -10.23 -4.73
CA PRO A 172 -17.91 -9.01 -4.05
C PRO A 172 -16.80 -8.34 -3.21
N TYR A 173 -15.59 -8.90 -3.19
CA TYR A 173 -14.46 -8.37 -2.45
C TYR A 173 -13.36 -7.93 -3.42
N THR A 174 -13.00 -6.66 -3.43
CA THR A 174 -11.94 -6.13 -4.32
C THR A 174 -10.97 -5.23 -3.60
N GLN A 175 -9.70 -5.25 -4.02
CA GLN A 175 -8.65 -4.39 -3.51
C GLN A 175 -7.77 -3.95 -4.67
N LEU A 176 -7.40 -2.67 -4.70
CA LEU A 176 -6.36 -2.12 -5.57
C LEU A 176 -5.08 -1.91 -4.75
N ALA A 177 -3.99 -2.55 -5.17
CA ALA A 177 -2.73 -2.65 -4.44
C ALA A 177 -1.65 -1.70 -4.97
N ALA A 178 -1.63 -1.42 -6.27
CA ALA A 178 -0.63 -0.57 -6.92
C ALA A 178 -1.29 0.29 -8.01
N VAL A 179 -0.65 1.41 -8.35
CA VAL A 179 -1.12 2.37 -9.36
C VAL A 179 0.08 3.04 -10.03
N ASN A 180 0.07 3.19 -11.35
CA ASN A 180 1.13 3.86 -12.12
C ASN A 180 0.75 5.30 -12.49
N GLY A 181 1.66 6.02 -13.16
CA GLY A 181 1.47 7.41 -13.62
C GLY A 181 0.33 7.61 -14.63
N ASP A 182 0.01 6.61 -15.43
CA ASP A 182 -1.12 6.64 -16.37
C ASP A 182 -2.50 6.49 -15.71
N GLY A 183 -2.52 6.26 -14.39
CA GLY A 183 -3.74 6.04 -13.63
C GLY A 183 -4.32 4.63 -13.79
N LEU A 184 -3.51 3.68 -14.27
CA LEU A 184 -3.84 2.26 -14.24
C LEU A 184 -3.52 1.71 -12.85
N ALA A 185 -4.49 1.02 -12.26
CA ALA A 185 -4.34 0.40 -10.95
C ALA A 185 -4.56 -1.11 -11.04
N VAL A 186 -3.85 -1.87 -10.22
CA VAL A 186 -3.92 -3.34 -10.23
C VAL A 186 -4.14 -3.88 -8.83
N GLY A 187 -4.69 -5.08 -8.75
CA GLY A 187 -4.94 -5.73 -7.46
C GLY A 187 -5.61 -7.10 -7.62
N HIS A 188 -6.61 -7.37 -6.79
CA HIS A 188 -7.38 -8.62 -6.89
C HIS A 188 -8.86 -8.44 -6.57
N ALA A 189 -9.65 -9.40 -7.04
CA ALA A 189 -11.04 -9.62 -6.69
C ALA A 189 -11.23 -11.06 -6.20
N THR A 190 -12.06 -11.29 -5.18
CA THR A 190 -12.34 -12.62 -4.63
C THR A 190 -13.83 -12.83 -4.35
N ASP A 191 -14.26 -14.09 -4.40
CA ASP A 191 -15.58 -14.56 -3.96
C ASP A 191 -15.71 -14.64 -2.43
N GLY A 192 -14.62 -14.39 -1.69
CA GLY A 192 -14.54 -14.50 -0.24
C GLY A 192 -14.27 -15.93 0.26
N MET A 193 -14.02 -16.86 -0.66
CA MET A 193 -13.80 -18.28 -0.38
C MET A 193 -12.45 -18.73 -0.95
N VAL A 194 -12.45 -19.30 -2.16
CA VAL A 194 -11.28 -19.97 -2.75
C VAL A 194 -10.80 -19.25 -4.01
N ILE A 195 -11.68 -18.51 -4.67
CA ILE A 195 -11.38 -17.92 -5.98
C ILE A 195 -10.87 -16.50 -5.76
N SER A 196 -9.68 -16.23 -6.30
CA SER A 196 -9.09 -14.88 -6.38
C SER A 196 -8.59 -14.69 -7.80
N HIS A 197 -8.96 -13.56 -8.42
CA HIS A 197 -8.54 -13.16 -9.75
C HIS A 197 -7.78 -11.83 -9.69
N ALA A 198 -6.68 -11.75 -10.41
CA ALA A 198 -5.94 -10.51 -10.58
C ALA A 198 -6.78 -9.52 -11.42
N VAL A 199 -6.80 -8.25 -11.03
CA VAL A 199 -7.61 -7.22 -11.72
C VAL A 199 -6.74 -6.06 -12.21
N LEU A 200 -7.21 -5.44 -13.28
CA LEU A 200 -6.76 -4.15 -13.78
C LEU A 200 -7.94 -3.17 -13.72
N TYR A 201 -7.70 -1.97 -13.22
CA TYR A 201 -8.63 -0.86 -13.19
C TYR A 201 -8.07 0.31 -14.00
N GLY A 202 -8.87 0.83 -14.92
CA GLY A 202 -8.51 1.98 -15.75
C GLY A 202 -9.75 2.57 -16.42
N GLY A 203 -9.75 3.89 -16.65
CA GLY A 203 -10.87 4.57 -17.32
C GLY A 203 -12.22 4.40 -16.59
N GLY A 204 -12.21 4.22 -15.27
CA GLY A 204 -13.43 4.03 -14.47
C GLY A 204 -13.96 2.58 -14.43
N ARG A 205 -13.24 1.61 -14.99
CA ARG A 205 -13.71 0.23 -15.14
C ARG A 205 -12.69 -0.78 -14.62
N MET A 206 -13.19 -1.79 -13.91
CA MET A 206 -12.44 -2.99 -13.52
C MET A 206 -12.54 -4.08 -14.58
N VAL A 207 -11.43 -4.77 -14.83
CA VAL A 207 -11.29 -5.86 -15.79
C VAL A 207 -10.56 -7.02 -15.10
N ASP A 208 -11.02 -8.23 -15.37
CA ASP A 208 -10.34 -9.48 -14.98
C ASP A 208 -9.14 -9.70 -15.89
N LEU A 209 -7.92 -9.74 -15.33
CA LEU A 209 -6.71 -9.95 -16.12
C LEU A 209 -6.73 -11.30 -16.85
N ASN A 210 -7.40 -12.33 -16.31
CA ASN A 210 -7.55 -13.63 -16.96
C ASN A 210 -8.36 -13.56 -18.27
N SER A 211 -9.05 -12.46 -18.54
CA SER A 211 -9.86 -12.27 -19.76
C SER A 211 -9.19 -11.44 -20.85
N VAL A 212 -8.03 -10.83 -20.56
CA VAL A 212 -7.36 -9.87 -21.45
C VAL A 212 -5.89 -10.19 -21.72
N VAL A 213 -5.35 -11.24 -21.11
CA VAL A 213 -4.01 -11.77 -21.42
C VAL A 213 -4.11 -12.93 -22.41
N ASP A 214 -2.99 -13.21 -23.08
CA ASP A 214 -2.85 -14.43 -23.88
C ASP A 214 -3.14 -15.69 -23.05
N GLU A 215 -3.64 -16.75 -23.69
CA GLU A 215 -3.98 -17.99 -22.99
C GLU A 215 -2.79 -18.53 -22.18
N THR A 216 -3.03 -18.73 -20.87
CA THR A 216 -2.05 -19.23 -19.91
C THR A 216 -2.60 -20.48 -19.21
N PRO A 217 -1.76 -21.48 -18.89
CA PRO A 217 -2.17 -22.61 -18.06
C PRO A 217 -2.42 -22.21 -16.60
N TYR A 218 -2.03 -20.98 -16.21
CA TYR A 218 -2.19 -20.43 -14.89
C TYR A 218 -3.41 -19.52 -14.79
N THR A 219 -4.10 -19.61 -13.66
CA THR A 219 -5.05 -18.62 -13.16
C THR A 219 -4.28 -17.52 -12.45
N LEU A 220 -4.42 -16.30 -12.94
CA LEU A 220 -3.83 -15.10 -12.36
C LEU A 220 -4.64 -14.69 -11.14
N GLY A 221 -4.03 -14.76 -9.97
CA GLY A 221 -4.73 -14.66 -8.69
C GLY A 221 -4.72 -13.28 -8.05
N SER A 222 -3.58 -12.59 -8.08
CA SER A 222 -3.43 -11.25 -7.52
C SER A 222 -2.33 -10.50 -8.25
N ALA A 223 -2.57 -9.23 -8.56
CA ALA A 223 -1.55 -8.32 -9.09
C ALA A 223 -1.02 -7.43 -7.96
N SER A 224 0.30 -7.40 -7.76
CA SER A 224 0.93 -6.70 -6.64
C SER A 224 1.71 -5.46 -7.06
N GLY A 225 2.00 -5.28 -8.34
CA GLY A 225 2.76 -4.15 -8.85
C GLY A 225 2.46 -3.89 -10.32
N ILE A 226 2.51 -2.63 -10.69
CA ILE A 226 2.45 -2.14 -12.07
C ILE A 226 3.51 -1.05 -12.23
N ASP A 227 4.25 -1.08 -13.34
CA ASP A 227 5.23 -0.03 -13.66
C ASP A 227 4.67 1.01 -14.66
N GLU A 228 5.47 2.03 -14.96
CA GLU A 228 5.11 3.10 -15.90
C GLU A 228 5.02 2.62 -17.36
N ALA A 229 5.56 1.44 -17.70
CA ALA A 229 5.36 0.84 -19.01
C ALA A 229 4.11 -0.07 -19.05
N GLY A 230 3.39 -0.21 -17.93
CA GLY A 230 2.23 -1.07 -17.80
C GLY A 230 2.56 -2.54 -17.59
N ASN A 231 3.81 -2.90 -17.27
CA ASN A 231 4.16 -4.26 -16.90
C ASN A 231 3.57 -4.57 -15.52
N ILE A 232 2.97 -5.75 -15.36
CA ILE A 232 2.25 -6.15 -14.15
C ILE A 232 2.89 -7.39 -13.53
N VAL A 233 3.22 -7.33 -12.25
CA VAL A 233 3.63 -8.50 -11.47
C VAL A 233 2.40 -9.17 -10.88
N VAL A 234 2.22 -10.46 -11.16
CA VAL A 234 1.07 -11.26 -10.71
C VAL A 234 1.48 -12.55 -10.03
N THR A 235 0.72 -13.00 -9.03
CA THR A 235 0.85 -14.33 -8.43
C THR A 235 -0.26 -15.27 -8.91
N THR A 236 0.06 -16.54 -9.13
CA THR A 236 -0.86 -17.56 -9.64
C THR A 236 -1.53 -18.35 -8.52
N THR A 237 -2.76 -18.82 -8.74
CA THR A 237 -3.57 -19.53 -7.72
C THR A 237 -3.81 -21.01 -8.00
N ASN A 238 -3.72 -21.46 -9.25
CA ASN A 238 -3.86 -22.88 -9.60
C ASN A 238 -2.49 -23.59 -9.61
N GLY A 239 -2.27 -24.49 -8.66
CA GLY A 239 -1.01 -25.22 -8.50
C GLY A 239 0.02 -24.47 -7.64
N PRO A 240 1.33 -24.77 -7.78
CA PRO A 240 2.36 -24.07 -7.02
C PRO A 240 2.31 -22.57 -7.28
N MET A 241 2.30 -21.77 -6.22
CA MET A 241 2.29 -20.31 -6.34
C MET A 241 3.55 -19.82 -7.06
N ARG A 242 3.38 -19.12 -8.17
CA ARG A 242 4.44 -18.52 -8.98
C ARG A 242 4.21 -17.02 -9.10
N ALA A 243 5.30 -16.26 -9.26
CA ALA A 243 5.23 -14.89 -9.74
C ALA A 243 5.45 -14.87 -11.26
N LEU A 244 4.61 -14.14 -11.98
CA LEU A 244 4.72 -13.89 -13.42
C LEU A 244 4.83 -12.39 -13.67
N LEU A 245 5.53 -12.02 -14.75
CA LEU A 245 5.53 -10.67 -15.29
C LEU A 245 4.67 -10.66 -16.56
N LEU A 246 3.62 -9.86 -16.56
CA LEU A 246 2.79 -9.59 -17.73
C LEU A 246 3.31 -8.32 -18.38
N CYS A 247 3.55 -8.37 -19.69
CA CYS A 247 3.97 -7.20 -20.46
C CYS A 247 2.87 -6.84 -21.46
N PRO A 248 2.51 -5.56 -21.60
CA PRO A 248 1.61 -5.13 -22.67
C PRO A 248 2.26 -5.39 -24.04
N GLN A 249 1.42 -5.73 -25.03
CA GLN A 249 1.81 -5.93 -26.44
C GLN A 249 1.77 -4.63 -27.22
#